data_AF-A0A8D8CB88-F1
#
_entry.id   AF-A0A8D8CB88-F1
#
_cell.length_a   1.000
_cell.length_b   1.000
_cell.length_c   1.000
_cell.angle_alpha   90.00
_cell.angle_beta   90.00
_cell.angle_gamma   90.00
#
_symmetry.space_group_name_H-M   'P 1'
#
loop_
_entity.id
_entity.type
_entity.pdbx_description
1 polymer ?
#
loop_
_entity_poly.entity_id
_entity_poly.type
_entity_poly.pdbx_seq_one_letter_code
_entity_poly.pdbx_strand_id
1 'polypeptide(L)'
;ISLLQMDTVKFVFLLPTILLILVAGVYLSVKLKWLQVFRLPYAVSLIGAKRGENKFSSIAALFTILGGNLGVGNVSGTAVALKTGGPGSILWMAIIIVVTSVIKYVTCYLSIKTRKEKNGRFIGGPVAYMTDAFNSRKATV
;
A
#
# COMPACT_ATOMS: atom_id res chain seq x y z
N ILE A 1 -28.46 12.04 -16.80
CA ILE A 1 -27.35 12.38 -15.88
C ILE A 1 -26.07 12.34 -16.70
N SER A 2 -25.53 13.50 -16.99
CA SER A 2 -24.75 13.79 -18.20
C SER A 2 -23.27 13.44 -18.05
N LEU A 3 -22.59 13.06 -19.15
CA LEU A 3 -21.14 12.82 -19.22
C LEU A 3 -20.30 13.91 -18.52
N LEU A 4 -20.79 15.16 -18.54
CA LEU A 4 -20.19 16.32 -17.90
C LEU A 4 -20.10 16.22 -16.36
N GLN A 5 -21.06 15.53 -15.72
CA GLN A 5 -21.01 15.26 -14.27
C GLN A 5 -19.90 14.24 -13.94
N MET A 6 -19.73 13.22 -14.78
CA MET A 6 -18.70 12.18 -14.63
C MET A 6 -17.28 12.75 -14.73
N ASP A 7 -17.04 13.70 -15.63
CA ASP A 7 -15.71 14.31 -15.76
C ASP A 7 -15.43 15.33 -14.66
N THR A 8 -16.47 16.04 -14.19
CA THR A 8 -16.36 16.93 -13.03
C THR A 8 -16.03 16.15 -11.76
N VAL A 9 -16.68 15.01 -11.48
CA VAL A 9 -16.37 14.22 -10.28
C VAL A 9 -14.97 13.62 -10.33
N LYS A 10 -14.49 13.17 -11.50
CA LYS A 10 -13.09 12.73 -11.66
C LYS A 10 -12.14 13.88 -11.37
N PHE A 11 -12.40 15.05 -11.92
CA PHE A 11 -11.52 16.21 -11.71
C PHE A 11 -11.50 16.67 -10.24
N VAL A 12 -12.66 16.68 -9.60
CA VAL A 12 -12.81 17.15 -8.21
C VAL A 12 -12.27 16.15 -7.18
N PHE A 13 -12.40 14.84 -7.40
CA PHE A 13 -11.96 13.85 -6.41
C PHE A 13 -10.64 13.18 -6.79
N LEU A 14 -10.45 12.78 -8.05
CA LEU A 14 -9.34 11.93 -8.46
C LEU A 14 -8.01 12.68 -8.45
N LEU A 15 -7.97 13.86 -9.09
CA LEU A 15 -6.78 14.71 -9.18
C LEU A 15 -6.21 15.11 -7.79
N PRO A 16 -7.01 15.69 -6.87
CA PRO A 16 -6.49 16.04 -5.55
C PRO A 16 -6.12 14.82 -4.71
N THR A 17 -6.84 13.70 -4.83
CA THR A 17 -6.50 12.47 -4.10
C THR A 17 -5.16 11.89 -4.57
N ILE A 18 -4.92 11.83 -5.88
CA ILE A 18 -3.64 11.38 -6.43
C ILE A 18 -2.50 12.30 -5.98
N LEU A 19 -2.70 13.62 -6.04
CA LEU A 19 -1.72 14.59 -5.61
C LEU A 19 -1.40 14.43 -4.12
N LEU A 20 -2.41 14.27 -3.28
CA LEU A 20 -2.27 14.10 -1.83
C LEU A 20 -1.49 12.82 -1.49
N ILE A 21 -1.77 11.71 -2.17
CA ILE A 21 -1.03 10.45 -1.99
C ILE A 21 0.43 10.63 -2.40
N LEU A 22 0.69 11.30 -3.52
CA LEU A 22 2.05 11.49 -4.02
C LEU A 22 2.87 12.40 -3.09
N VAL A 23 2.30 13.53 -2.66
CA VAL A 23 2.93 14.43 -1.67
C VAL A 23 3.18 13.72 -0.35
N ALA A 24 2.20 12.97 0.15
CA ALA A 24 2.37 12.18 1.38
C ALA A 24 3.46 11.12 1.22
N GLY A 25 3.54 10.45 0.06
CA GLY A 25 4.57 9.47 -0.25
C GLY A 25 5.97 10.09 -0.28
N VAL A 26 6.13 11.23 -0.96
CA VAL A 26 7.42 11.95 -0.99
C VAL A 26 7.81 12.42 0.41
N TYR A 27 6.88 13.03 1.15
CA TYR A 27 7.12 13.51 2.51
C TYR A 27 7.54 12.38 3.46
N LEU A 28 6.84 11.24 3.45
CA LEU A 28 7.21 10.05 4.23
C LEU A 28 8.55 9.48 3.78
N SER A 29 8.82 9.42 2.47
CA SER A 29 10.07 8.87 1.94
C SER A 29 11.30 9.66 2.40
N VAL A 30 11.21 11.00 2.40
CA VAL A 30 12.26 11.89 2.92
C VAL A 30 12.43 11.68 4.43
N LYS A 31 11.32 11.65 5.19
CA LYS A 31 11.37 11.48 6.65
C LYS A 31 11.92 10.10 7.07
N LEU A 32 11.65 9.06 6.30
CA LEU A 32 12.16 7.69 6.53
C LEU A 32 13.55 7.45 5.91
N LYS A 33 14.21 8.48 5.35
CA LYS A 33 15.56 8.39 4.75
C LYS A 33 15.66 7.25 3.72
N TRP A 34 14.66 7.14 2.84
CA TRP A 34 14.64 6.13 1.76
C TRP A 34 14.73 4.68 2.24
N LEU A 35 14.14 4.39 3.42
CA LEU A 35 14.10 3.05 4.01
C LEU A 35 13.67 1.94 3.03
N GLN A 36 12.76 2.26 2.10
CA GLN A 36 12.21 1.35 1.10
C GLN A 36 13.30 0.72 0.21
N VAL A 37 14.33 1.45 -0.18
CA VAL A 37 15.39 0.93 -1.08
C VAL A 37 16.46 0.21 -0.27
N PHE A 38 16.87 0.77 0.87
CA PHE A 38 17.99 0.23 1.65
C PHE A 38 17.64 -1.02 2.47
N ARG A 39 16.39 -1.19 2.93
CA ARG A 39 15.98 -2.32 3.78
C ARG A 39 15.24 -3.43 3.03
N LEU A 40 14.93 -3.25 1.76
CA LEU A 40 14.37 -4.29 0.88
C LEU A 40 15.20 -5.60 0.87
N PRO A 41 16.53 -5.58 0.66
CA PRO A 41 17.31 -6.83 0.63
C PRO A 41 17.32 -7.56 1.98
N TYR A 42 17.33 -6.80 3.09
CA TYR A 42 17.24 -7.37 4.43
C TYR A 42 15.88 -8.04 4.69
N ALA A 43 14.78 -7.44 4.20
CA ALA A 43 13.46 -8.04 4.29
C ALA A 43 13.36 -9.35 3.49
N VAL A 44 13.94 -9.42 2.30
CA VAL A 44 13.99 -10.64 1.48
C VAL A 44 14.76 -11.76 2.18
N SER A 45 15.88 -11.45 2.84
CA SER A 45 16.62 -12.42 3.65
C SER A 45 15.78 -13.00 4.80
N LEU A 46 14.92 -12.18 5.43
CA LEU A 46 14.03 -12.61 6.50
C LEU A 46 12.94 -13.60 6.05
N ILE A 47 12.56 -13.57 4.78
CA ILE A 47 11.50 -14.40 4.22
C ILE A 47 11.97 -15.86 4.06
N GLY A 48 13.26 -16.06 3.77
CA GLY A 48 13.88 -17.38 3.66
C GLY A 48 14.35 -17.96 5.00
N ALA A 49 14.45 -17.15 6.05
CA ALA A 49 14.86 -17.60 7.37
C ALA A 49 13.70 -18.36 8.07
N LYS A 50 13.80 -19.69 8.17
CA LYS A 50 12.85 -20.53 8.93
C LYS A 50 12.83 -20.08 10.40
N ARG A 51 11.76 -19.41 10.83
CA ARG A 51 11.53 -19.10 12.25
C ARG A 51 10.51 -20.09 12.84
N GLY A 52 10.90 -20.75 13.92
CA GLY A 52 10.33 -21.99 14.45
C GLY A 52 8.82 -22.05 14.74
N GLU A 53 8.37 -23.30 14.64
CA GLU A 53 7.26 -24.06 15.27
C GLU A 53 5.83 -23.51 15.35
N ASN A 54 5.54 -22.21 15.20
CA ASN A 54 4.16 -21.73 15.41
C ASN A 54 3.66 -20.61 14.48
N LYS A 55 4.16 -20.50 13.24
CA LYS A 55 3.76 -19.38 12.36
C LYS A 55 3.55 -19.83 10.91
N PHE A 56 2.38 -19.49 10.37
CA PHE A 56 2.02 -19.56 8.95
C PHE A 56 3.23 -19.25 8.05
N SER A 57 3.40 -20.04 6.99
CA SER A 57 4.48 -19.85 6.00
C SER A 57 4.50 -18.39 5.53
N SER A 58 5.54 -17.64 5.92
CA SER A 58 5.68 -16.22 5.58
C SER A 58 5.77 -16.03 4.06
N ILE A 59 6.37 -16.99 3.37
CA ILE A 59 6.41 -17.08 1.91
C ILE A 59 5.00 -17.27 1.32
N ALA A 60 4.18 -18.17 1.90
CA ALA A 60 2.82 -18.38 1.42
C ALA A 60 1.97 -17.10 1.58
N ALA A 61 2.08 -16.41 2.73
CA ALA A 61 1.38 -15.15 2.95
C ALA A 61 1.80 -14.06 1.94
N LEU A 62 3.10 -13.99 1.62
CA LEU A 62 3.60 -13.07 0.59
C LEU A 62 3.05 -13.41 -0.79
N PHE A 63 3.05 -14.68 -1.18
CA PHE A 63 2.48 -15.09 -2.46
C PHE A 63 0.97 -14.84 -2.53
N THR A 64 0.22 -15.00 -1.44
CA THR A 64 -1.21 -14.62 -1.39
C THR A 64 -1.40 -13.13 -1.68
N ILE A 65 -0.61 -12.27 -1.03
CA ILE A 65 -0.70 -10.81 -1.23
C ILE A 65 -0.27 -10.41 -2.63
N LEU A 66 0.79 -11.03 -3.17
CA LEU A 66 1.27 -10.80 -4.52
C LEU A 66 0.26 -11.27 -5.57
N GLY A 67 -0.31 -12.46 -5.39
CA GLY A 67 -1.35 -13.00 -6.27
C GLY A 67 -2.58 -12.09 -6.34
N GLY A 68 -2.99 -11.51 -5.21
CA GLY A 68 -4.07 -10.53 -5.17
C GLY A 68 -3.77 -9.22 -5.93
N ASN A 69 -2.49 -8.83 -6.02
CA ASN A 69 -2.08 -7.63 -6.75
C ASN A 69 -1.82 -7.90 -8.25
N LEU A 70 -1.54 -9.13 -8.65
CA LEU A 70 -1.28 -9.55 -10.04
C LEU A 70 -2.58 -9.89 -10.80
N GLY A 71 -3.66 -9.14 -10.58
CA GLY A 71 -4.94 -9.34 -11.27
C GLY A 71 -4.95 -8.76 -12.69
N VAL A 72 -5.81 -9.32 -13.56
CA VAL A 72 -6.03 -8.86 -14.95
C VAL A 72 -6.37 -7.37 -15.02
N GLY A 73 -7.05 -6.82 -14.01
CA GLY A 73 -7.38 -5.39 -13.91
C GLY A 73 -6.17 -4.46 -13.78
N ASN A 74 -5.17 -4.83 -12.97
CA ASN A 74 -3.94 -4.02 -12.80
C ASN A 74 -3.06 -4.10 -14.05
N VAL A 75 -2.99 -5.27 -14.70
CA VAL A 75 -2.20 -5.47 -15.91
C VAL A 75 -2.83 -4.77 -17.11
N SER A 76 -4.16 -4.88 -17.29
CA SER A 76 -4.87 -4.21 -18.40
C SER A 76 -4.83 -2.68 -18.27
N GLY A 77 -5.00 -2.13 -17.07
CA GLY A 77 -4.82 -0.69 -16.83
C GLY A 77 -3.42 -0.21 -17.16
N THR A 78 -2.40 -1.01 -16.82
CA THR A 78 -1.00 -0.71 -17.18
C THR A 78 -0.79 -0.76 -18.69
N ALA A 79 -1.39 -1.72 -19.40
CA ALA A 79 -1.31 -1.82 -20.86
C ALA A 79 -1.97 -0.63 -21.57
N VAL A 80 -3.13 -0.16 -21.08
CA VAL A 80 -3.77 1.06 -21.59
C VAL A 80 -2.88 2.27 -21.33
N ALA A 81 -2.34 2.43 -20.13
CA ALA A 81 -1.42 3.53 -19.81
C ALA A 81 -0.18 3.54 -20.73
N LEU A 82 0.39 2.38 -21.03
CA LEU A 82 1.52 2.25 -21.95
C LEU A 82 1.12 2.62 -23.40
N LYS A 83 -0.04 2.15 -23.85
CA LYS A 83 -0.55 2.46 -25.20
C LYS A 83 -0.83 3.95 -25.36
N THR A 84 -1.39 4.60 -24.35
CA THR A 84 -1.78 6.02 -24.41
C THR A 84 -0.63 6.97 -24.11
N GLY A 85 0.30 6.61 -23.21
CA GLY A 85 1.41 7.47 -22.78
C GLY A 85 2.74 7.19 -23.48
N GLY A 86 2.83 6.16 -24.33
CA GLY A 86 4.07 5.76 -25.01
C GLY A 86 5.12 5.13 -24.06
N PRO A 87 6.28 4.72 -24.61
CA PRO A 87 7.28 3.92 -23.88
C PRO A 87 7.88 4.64 -22.66
N GLY A 88 7.85 5.96 -22.61
CA GLY A 88 8.31 6.76 -21.47
C GLY A 88 7.48 6.59 -20.18
N SER A 89 6.27 6.03 -20.29
CA SER A 89 5.37 5.83 -19.14
C SER A 89 5.92 4.86 -18.10
N ILE A 90 6.72 3.88 -18.54
CA ILE A 90 7.28 2.84 -17.66
C ILE A 90 8.25 3.46 -16.65
N LEU A 91 9.04 4.45 -17.05
CA LEU A 91 9.97 5.16 -16.16
C LEU A 91 9.21 5.91 -15.06
N TRP A 92 8.16 6.63 -15.44
CA TRP A 92 7.32 7.36 -14.48
C TRP A 92 6.56 6.42 -13.54
N MET A 93 6.07 5.28 -14.04
CA MET A 93 5.44 4.26 -13.21
C MET A 93 6.41 3.69 -12.18
N ALA A 94 7.65 3.36 -12.57
CA ALA A 94 8.66 2.87 -11.65
C ALA A 94 8.95 3.89 -10.53
N ILE A 95 9.10 5.18 -10.87
CA ILE A 95 9.32 6.26 -9.88
C ILE A 95 8.13 6.36 -8.91
N ILE A 96 6.89 6.39 -9.42
CA ILE A 96 5.68 6.51 -8.58
C ILE A 96 5.50 5.30 -7.68
N ILE A 97 5.81 4.10 -8.17
CA ILE A 97 5.76 2.85 -7.39
C ILE A 97 6.74 2.94 -6.22
N VAL A 98 7.97 3.37 -6.48
CA VAL A 98 8.98 3.57 -5.42
C VAL A 98 8.45 4.57 -4.40
N VAL A 99 8.00 5.76 -4.82
CA VAL A 99 7.49 6.81 -3.92
C VAL A 99 6.28 6.35 -3.08
N THR A 100 5.37 5.58 -3.66
CA THR A 100 4.13 5.15 -2.98
C THR A 100 4.37 3.97 -2.04
N SER A 101 5.42 3.17 -2.26
CA SER A 101 5.70 1.97 -1.46
C SER A 101 5.94 2.27 0.02
N VAL A 102 6.48 3.45 0.36
CA VAL A 102 6.66 3.90 1.74
C VAL A 102 5.33 3.99 2.51
N ILE A 103 4.23 4.37 1.85
CA ILE A 103 2.91 4.46 2.49
C ILE A 103 2.41 3.07 2.86
N LYS A 104 2.59 2.09 1.96
CA LYS A 104 2.28 0.68 2.24
C LYS A 104 3.14 0.14 3.40
N TYR A 105 4.41 0.52 3.46
CA TYR A 105 5.29 0.13 4.56
C TYR A 105 4.82 0.70 5.91
N VAL A 106 4.54 2.02 5.98
CA VAL A 106 4.11 2.69 7.21
C VAL A 106 2.78 2.15 7.72
N THR A 107 1.82 1.89 6.82
CA THR A 107 0.53 1.32 7.21
C THR A 107 0.67 -0.11 7.75
N CYS A 108 1.54 -0.94 7.17
CA CYS A 108 1.85 -2.26 7.69
C CYS A 108 2.52 -2.18 9.07
N TYR A 109 3.50 -1.29 9.22
CA TYR A 109 4.19 -1.06 10.50
C TYR A 109 3.22 -0.61 11.60
N LEU A 110 2.36 0.37 11.32
CA LEU A 110 1.33 0.84 12.25
C LEU A 110 0.33 -0.26 12.60
N SER A 111 -0.05 -1.10 11.64
CA SER A 111 -0.94 -2.24 11.87
C SER A 111 -0.33 -3.29 12.81
N ILE A 112 0.99 -3.49 12.78
CA ILE A 112 1.67 -4.40 13.70
C ILE A 112 1.81 -3.77 15.07
N LYS A 113 2.21 -2.49 15.14
CA LYS A 113 2.36 -1.74 16.39
C LYS A 113 1.05 -1.63 17.17
N THR A 114 -0.07 -1.51 16.46
CA THR A 114 -1.40 -1.28 17.05
C THR A 114 -2.26 -2.54 17.10
N ARG A 115 -1.65 -3.72 16.90
CA ARG A 115 -2.36 -4.99 16.90
C ARG A 115 -2.95 -5.22 18.29
N LYS A 116 -4.27 -5.28 18.39
CA LYS A 116 -5.00 -5.61 19.63
C LYS A 116 -5.53 -7.04 19.52
N GLU A 117 -5.41 -7.76 20.61
CA GLU A 117 -6.00 -9.09 20.74
C GLU A 117 -7.43 -8.94 21.24
N LYS A 118 -8.40 -9.47 20.48
CA LYS A 118 -9.80 -9.52 20.89
C LYS A 118 -10.29 -10.94 20.68
N ASN A 119 -10.69 -11.61 21.77
CA ASN A 119 -11.25 -12.97 21.76
C ASN A 119 -10.32 -14.01 21.09
N GLY A 120 -9.03 -14.00 21.41
CA GLY A 120 -8.04 -14.95 20.86
C GLY A 120 -7.74 -14.78 19.37
N ARG A 121 -8.28 -13.73 18.72
CA ARG A 121 -7.96 -13.36 17.34
C ARG A 121 -7.25 -12.02 17.33
N PHE A 122 -6.20 -11.94 16.54
CA PHE A 122 -5.50 -10.70 16.34
C PHE A 122 -6.16 -9.89 15.23
N ILE A 123 -6.66 -8.70 15.58
CA ILE A 123 -7.23 -7.76 14.62
C ILE A 123 -6.14 -6.75 14.25
N GLY A 124 -5.74 -6.76 12.99
CA GLY A 124 -4.77 -5.84 12.42
C GLY A 124 -5.31 -5.29 11.11
N GLY A 125 -5.16 -3.99 10.89
CA GLY A 125 -5.57 -3.33 9.66
C GLY A 125 -5.62 -1.81 9.82
N PRO A 126 -6.03 -1.08 8.77
CA PRO A 126 -6.22 0.36 8.82
C PRO A 126 -7.04 0.83 10.01
N VAL A 127 -8.10 0.10 10.30
CA VAL A 127 -9.03 0.37 11.39
C VAL A 127 -8.36 0.29 12.77
N ALA A 128 -7.39 -0.60 12.96
CA ALA A 128 -6.73 -0.79 14.25
C ALA A 128 -5.90 0.43 14.64
N TYR A 129 -5.04 0.94 13.74
CA TYR A 129 -4.26 2.14 14.04
C TYR A 129 -5.09 3.42 14.00
N MET A 130 -6.17 3.49 13.20
CA MET A 130 -7.07 4.65 13.21
C MET A 130 -7.79 4.78 14.55
N THR A 131 -8.22 3.67 15.15
CA THR A 131 -8.88 3.67 16.47
C THR A 131 -7.94 4.20 17.56
N ASP A 132 -6.66 3.83 17.50
CA ASP A 132 -5.65 4.20 18.49
C ASP A 132 -5.13 5.63 18.28
N ALA A 133 -4.92 6.05 17.03
CA ALA A 133 -4.44 7.38 16.69
C ALA A 133 -5.51 8.48 16.91
N PHE A 134 -6.79 8.17 16.67
CA PHE A 134 -7.89 9.14 16.81
C PHE A 134 -8.73 8.96 18.08
N ASN A 135 -8.33 8.07 19.00
CA ASN A 135 -9.02 7.76 20.26
C ASN A 135 -10.56 7.61 20.10
N SER A 136 -11.01 7.12 18.96
CA SER A 136 -12.43 7.11 18.60
C SER A 136 -13.02 5.75 18.91
N ARG A 137 -13.73 5.66 20.06
CA ARG A 137 -14.44 4.46 20.54
C ARG A 137 -15.51 3.90 19.57
N LYS A 138 -15.73 4.50 18.40
CA LYS A 138 -16.80 4.13 17.46
C LYS A 138 -16.37 3.23 16.28
N ALA A 139 -15.09 2.91 16.13
CA ALA A 139 -14.59 2.09 15.02
C ALA A 139 -14.39 0.60 15.37
N THR A 140 -15.06 0.11 16.41
CA THR A 140 -15.07 -1.32 16.77
C THR A 140 -16.47 -1.88 16.53
N VAL A 141 -16.71 -2.38 15.32
CA VAL A 141 -17.77 -3.36 15.04
C VAL A 141 -17.10 -4.70 14.79
#